data_AF-A0A8B7XSA4-F1
#
_entry.id   AF-A0A8B7XSA4-F1
#
_cell.length_a   1.000
_cell.length_b   1.000
_cell.length_c   1.000
_cell.angle_alpha   90.00
_cell.angle_beta   90.00
_cell.angle_gamma   90.00
#
_symmetry.space_group_name_H-M   'P 1'
#
loop_
_entity.id
_entity.type
_entity.pdbx_description
1 polymer ?
#
loop_
_entity_poly.entity_id
_entity_poly.type
_entity_poly.pdbx_seq_one_letter_code
_entity_poly.pdbx_strand_id
1 'polypeptide(L)'
;MTSAMSRCLILLETVFLLAAVAAGLTASISLLLARDEIPDSNCLLYGTFNWTGAAVEGDKPRCDLSLCFQFVVCGVGLVSAIYRCLNIPCEKLDIKCLRVLSIVIYLLCVVCVLIESILVYVGVVRFCDSMIETNPDLPEDSSCDNSQLVFNEQNGTDAKFYDFLKMSTIASWVSLVTWLILTVIACFAMCCRQDEYA
;
A
#
# COMPACT_ATOMS: atom_id res chain seq x y z
N MET A 1 -6.91 3.32 34.78
CA MET A 1 -7.26 2.51 33.60
C MET A 1 -7.45 1.06 34.04
N THR A 2 -8.65 0.48 33.88
CA THR A 2 -8.88 -0.93 34.24
C THR A 2 -8.03 -1.83 33.32
N SER A 3 -7.46 -2.92 33.84
CA SER A 3 -6.58 -3.79 33.02
C SER A 3 -7.25 -4.29 31.74
N ALA A 4 -8.59 -4.35 31.73
CA ALA A 4 -9.41 -4.67 30.55
C ALA A 4 -9.28 -3.64 29.41
N MET A 5 -9.27 -2.33 29.70
CA MET A 5 -9.19 -1.28 28.66
C MET A 5 -7.82 -1.26 27.98
N SER A 6 -6.74 -1.49 28.74
CA SER A 6 -5.38 -1.61 28.18
C SER A 6 -5.25 -2.81 27.24
N ARG A 7 -5.80 -3.97 27.64
CA ARG A 7 -5.80 -5.19 26.82
C ARG A 7 -6.59 -5.00 25.52
N CYS A 8 -7.72 -4.31 25.58
CA CYS A 8 -8.51 -3.99 24.39
C CYS A 8 -7.73 -3.15 23.38
N LEU A 9 -7.03 -2.10 23.84
CA LEU A 9 -6.22 -1.25 22.96
C LEU A 9 -5.05 -2.02 22.33
N ILE A 10 -4.37 -2.88 23.09
CA ILE A 10 -3.26 -3.71 22.56
C ILE A 10 -3.76 -4.70 21.51
N LEU A 11 -4.89 -5.37 21.77
CA LEU A 11 -5.51 -6.28 20.80
C LEU A 11 -5.90 -5.55 19.52
N LEU A 12 -6.53 -4.38 19.66
CA LEU A 12 -6.95 -3.56 18.55
C LEU A 12 -5.74 -3.07 17.73
N GLU A 13 -4.69 -2.56 18.38
CA GLU A 13 -3.41 -2.21 17.72
C GLU A 13 -2.81 -3.40 16.97
N THR A 14 -2.85 -4.61 17.55
CA THR A 14 -2.34 -5.83 16.91
C THR A 14 -3.13 -6.20 15.66
N VAL A 15 -4.47 -6.12 15.71
CA VAL A 15 -5.35 -6.39 14.56
C VAL A 15 -5.08 -5.41 13.43
N PHE A 16 -4.97 -4.11 13.74
CA PHE A 16 -4.67 -3.10 12.73
C PHE A 16 -3.25 -3.25 12.17
N LEU A 17 -2.26 -3.68 12.95
CA LEU A 17 -0.91 -3.98 12.44
C LEU A 17 -0.94 -5.15 11.44
N LEU A 18 -1.68 -6.22 11.73
CA LEU A 18 -1.84 -7.34 10.79
C LEU A 18 -2.59 -6.93 9.52
N ALA A 19 -3.63 -6.10 9.65
CA ALA A 19 -4.34 -5.54 8.51
C ALA A 19 -3.44 -4.67 7.63
N ALA A 20 -2.55 -3.87 8.23
CA ALA A 20 -1.60 -3.03 7.51
C ALA A 20 -0.61 -3.88 6.71
N VAL A 21 -0.12 -4.97 7.31
CA VAL A 21 0.77 -5.92 6.63
C VAL A 21 0.05 -6.59 5.47
N ALA A 22 -1.19 -7.06 5.67
CA ALA A 22 -1.97 -7.71 4.62
C ALA A 22 -2.28 -6.77 3.45
N ALA A 23 -2.61 -5.50 3.74
CA ALA A 23 -2.85 -4.48 2.73
C ALA A 23 -1.55 -4.17 1.95
N GLY A 24 -0.43 -3.97 2.63
CA GLY A 24 0.87 -3.71 1.99
C GLY A 24 1.37 -4.89 1.14
N LEU A 25 1.17 -6.13 1.59
CA LEU A 25 1.49 -7.33 0.81
C LEU A 25 0.61 -7.44 -0.43
N THR A 26 -0.70 -7.21 -0.29
CA THR A 26 -1.62 -7.18 -1.43
C THR A 26 -1.18 -6.14 -2.46
N ALA A 27 -0.86 -4.91 -2.01
CA ALA A 27 -0.39 -3.85 -2.89
C ALA A 27 0.91 -4.21 -3.62
N SER A 28 1.85 -4.87 -2.92
CA SER A 28 3.13 -5.33 -3.47
C SER A 28 2.95 -6.45 -4.51
N ILE A 29 2.15 -7.47 -4.18
CA ILE A 29 1.89 -8.61 -5.06
C ILE A 29 1.17 -8.14 -6.32
N SER A 30 0.16 -7.27 -6.20
CA SER A 30 -0.53 -6.71 -7.35
C SER A 30 0.40 -5.90 -8.26
N LEU A 31 1.37 -5.14 -7.71
CA LEU A 31 2.38 -4.45 -8.53
C LEU A 31 3.32 -5.42 -9.25
N LEU A 32 3.72 -6.50 -8.56
CA LEU A 32 4.57 -7.53 -9.15
C LEU A 32 3.85 -8.27 -10.29
N LEU A 33 2.58 -8.63 -10.09
CA LEU A 33 1.77 -9.27 -11.14
C LEU A 33 1.54 -8.33 -12.33
N ALA A 34 1.26 -7.05 -12.07
CA ALA A 34 1.14 -6.05 -13.15
C ALA A 34 2.42 -5.93 -13.98
N ARG A 35 3.60 -6.08 -13.36
CA ARG A 35 4.90 -6.07 -14.04
C ARG A 35 5.09 -7.29 -14.94
N ASP A 36 4.71 -8.48 -14.47
CA ASP A 36 4.92 -9.73 -15.20
C ASP A 36 4.03 -9.85 -16.46
N GLU A 37 2.88 -9.17 -16.46
CA GLU A 37 1.93 -9.16 -17.60
C GLU A 37 2.41 -8.35 -18.81
N ILE A 38 3.35 -7.39 -18.65
CA ILE A 38 3.90 -6.60 -19.76
C ILE A 38 5.40 -6.88 -19.91
N PRO A 39 5.79 -7.79 -20.82
CA PRO A 39 7.20 -8.10 -21.06
C PRO A 39 7.98 -6.83 -21.47
N ASP A 40 9.21 -6.71 -20.97
CA ASP A 40 10.14 -5.58 -21.16
C ASP A 40 9.74 -4.22 -20.53
N SER A 41 8.65 -4.14 -19.77
CA SER A 41 8.34 -2.93 -19.01
C SER A 41 9.07 -2.92 -17.65
N ASN A 42 10.12 -2.09 -17.54
CA ASN A 42 10.85 -1.94 -16.27
C ASN A 42 10.00 -1.33 -15.13
N CYS A 43 8.86 -0.69 -15.45
CA CYS A 43 7.82 -0.26 -14.51
C CYS A 43 6.60 0.32 -15.26
N LEU A 44 5.38 -0.20 -15.04
CA LEU A 44 4.14 0.36 -15.63
C LEU A 44 3.78 1.74 -15.09
N LEU A 45 4.15 2.04 -13.84
CA LEU A 45 3.71 3.24 -13.11
C LEU A 45 4.08 4.57 -13.80
N TYR A 46 5.07 4.56 -14.71
CA TYR A 46 5.43 5.72 -15.53
C TYR A 46 5.59 5.37 -17.00
N GLY A 47 5.08 4.20 -17.39
CA GLY A 47 5.12 3.71 -18.76
C GLY A 47 4.06 4.40 -19.62
N THR A 48 4.48 4.89 -20.78
CA THR A 48 3.58 5.18 -21.90
C THR A 48 3.27 3.85 -22.58
N PHE A 49 1.98 3.53 -22.71
CA PHE A 49 1.51 2.32 -23.35
C PHE A 49 1.54 2.49 -24.87
N ASN A 50 2.01 1.48 -25.60
CA ASN A 50 1.91 1.43 -27.05
C ASN A 50 1.13 0.17 -27.43
N TRP A 51 0.12 0.32 -28.28
CA TRP A 51 -0.78 -0.75 -28.69
C TRP A 51 -0.10 -1.90 -29.43
N THR A 52 1.10 -1.69 -29.98
CA THR A 52 1.90 -2.75 -30.60
C THR A 52 2.67 -3.63 -29.60
N GLY A 53 2.40 -3.51 -28.29
CA GLY A 53 2.98 -4.36 -27.25
C GLY A 53 4.38 -3.95 -26.77
N ALA A 54 4.90 -2.79 -27.21
CA ALA A 54 6.20 -2.29 -26.78
C ALA A 54 6.04 -1.09 -25.84
N ALA A 55 6.27 -1.26 -24.54
CA ALA A 55 6.42 -0.13 -23.64
C ALA A 55 7.57 0.75 -24.14
N VAL A 56 7.28 2.00 -24.54
CA VAL A 56 8.30 2.87 -25.14
C VAL A 56 9.40 3.15 -24.12
N GLU A 57 10.64 2.76 -24.44
CA GLU A 57 11.84 3.05 -23.66
C GLU A 57 11.94 4.55 -23.37
N GLY A 58 11.94 4.88 -22.09
CA GLY A 58 12.41 6.16 -21.58
C GLY A 58 13.15 5.88 -20.28
N ASP A 59 14.06 6.77 -19.89
CA ASP A 59 14.72 6.78 -18.58
C ASP A 59 13.67 6.89 -17.47
N LYS A 60 13.02 5.77 -17.13
CA LYS A 60 11.82 5.73 -16.30
C LYS A 60 12.18 5.27 -14.89
N PRO A 61 11.60 5.91 -13.85
CA PRO A 61 11.86 5.55 -12.46
C PRO A 61 11.41 4.11 -12.19
N ARG A 62 12.27 3.35 -11.52
CA ARG A 62 12.03 1.93 -11.23
C ARG A 62 10.94 1.78 -10.16
N CYS A 63 10.02 0.83 -10.36
CA CYS A 63 9.02 0.41 -9.37
C CYS A 63 9.67 -0.08 -8.06
N ASP A 64 10.98 -0.34 -8.09
CA ASP A 64 11.82 -0.70 -6.94
C ASP A 64 11.61 0.21 -5.72
N LEU A 65 11.38 1.52 -5.92
CA LEU A 65 11.14 2.44 -4.81
C LEU A 65 9.81 2.14 -4.10
N SER A 66 8.74 1.95 -4.88
CA SER A 66 7.39 1.62 -4.37
C SER A 66 7.40 0.29 -3.62
N LEU A 67 8.02 -0.73 -4.22
CA LEU A 67 8.19 -2.05 -3.61
C LEU A 67 9.04 -1.97 -2.34
N CYS A 68 10.14 -1.20 -2.37
CA CYS A 68 11.00 -1.02 -1.20
C CYS A 68 10.24 -0.41 -0.02
N PHE A 69 9.44 0.64 -0.25
CA PHE A 69 8.61 1.22 0.80
C PHE A 69 7.60 0.21 1.36
N GLN A 70 6.90 -0.54 0.51
CA GLN A 70 5.96 -1.55 0.97
C GLN A 70 6.64 -2.65 1.79
N PHE A 71 7.79 -3.18 1.36
CA PHE A 71 8.54 -4.19 2.12
C PHE A 71 9.03 -3.67 3.48
N VAL A 72 9.57 -2.45 3.52
CA VAL A 72 10.03 -1.83 4.77
C VAL A 72 8.84 -1.64 5.72
N VAL A 73 7.74 -1.10 5.23
CA VAL A 73 6.53 -0.85 6.04
C VAL A 73 5.91 -2.15 6.52
N CYS A 74 5.81 -3.18 5.67
CA CYS A 74 5.35 -4.52 6.08
C CYS A 74 6.29 -5.14 7.14
N GLY A 75 7.60 -4.98 6.99
CA GLY A 75 8.58 -5.44 7.97
C GLY A 75 8.40 -4.77 9.33
N VAL A 76 8.23 -3.45 9.35
CA VAL A 76 7.93 -2.69 10.57
C VAL A 76 6.61 -3.15 11.20
N GLY A 77 5.57 -3.35 10.38
CA GLY A 77 4.27 -3.85 10.82
C GLY A 77 4.36 -5.23 11.47
N LEU A 78 5.10 -6.17 10.84
CA LEU A 78 5.32 -7.52 11.37
C LEU A 78 6.11 -7.52 12.68
N VAL A 79 7.23 -6.80 12.74
CA VAL A 79 8.04 -6.70 13.96
C VAL A 79 7.22 -6.10 15.10
N SER A 80 6.45 -5.05 14.82
CA SER A 80 5.58 -4.41 15.80
C SER A 80 4.45 -5.34 16.26
N ALA A 81 3.83 -6.10 15.34
CA ALA A 81 2.80 -7.08 15.66
C ALA A 81 3.33 -8.21 16.55
N ILE A 82 4.49 -8.77 16.20
CA ILE A 82 5.16 -9.81 17.01
C ILE A 82 5.48 -9.26 18.39
N TYR A 83 6.07 -8.07 18.47
CA TYR A 83 6.38 -7.42 19.74
C TYR A 83 5.12 -7.24 20.62
N ARG A 84 4.00 -6.80 20.04
CA ARG A 84 2.73 -6.66 20.77
C ARG A 84 2.18 -8.01 21.21
N CYS A 85 2.17 -9.03 20.35
CA CYS A 85 1.74 -10.39 20.68
C CYS A 85 2.51 -10.99 21.85
N LEU A 86 3.84 -10.84 21.86
CA LEU A 86 4.71 -11.37 22.93
C LEU A 86 4.48 -10.66 24.27
N ASN A 87 4.05 -9.40 24.25
CA ASN A 87 3.78 -8.62 25.46
C ASN A 87 2.36 -8.82 26.04
N ILE A 88 1.43 -9.45 25.30
CA ILE A 88 0.08 -9.77 25.82
C ILE A 88 0.13 -10.63 27.10
N PRO A 89 0.92 -11.73 27.17
CA PRO A 89 0.99 -12.56 28.38
C PRO A 89 1.94 -12.02 29.46
N CYS A 90 2.89 -11.14 29.10
CA CYS A 90 3.93 -10.64 30.01
C CYS A 90 3.74 -9.13 30.27
N GLU A 91 2.84 -8.79 31.19
CA GLU A 91 2.39 -7.42 31.55
C GLU A 91 3.50 -6.46 32.05
N LYS A 92 4.79 -6.87 32.06
CA LYS A 92 5.91 -6.18 32.73
C LYS A 92 6.87 -5.40 31.82
N LEU A 93 6.75 -5.48 30.50
CA LEU A 93 7.75 -4.89 29.58
C LEU A 93 7.25 -3.71 28.74
N ASP A 94 6.20 -3.00 29.18
CA ASP A 94 5.67 -1.83 28.47
C ASP A 94 6.47 -0.55 28.84
N ILE A 95 7.68 -0.43 28.27
CA ILE A 95 8.59 0.70 28.51
C ILE A 95 8.05 1.95 27.79
N LYS A 96 7.84 3.06 28.52
CA LYS A 96 7.34 4.34 27.97
C LYS A 96 8.12 4.81 26.72
N CYS A 97 9.45 4.64 26.72
CA CYS A 97 10.33 5.01 25.61
C CYS A 97 9.99 4.25 24.31
N LEU A 98 9.71 2.94 24.38
CA LEU A 98 9.34 2.14 23.20
C LEU A 98 8.01 2.58 22.59
N ARG A 99 7.06 3.05 23.41
CA ARG A 99 5.77 3.55 22.92
C ARG A 99 5.88 4.94 22.24
N VAL A 100 6.72 5.83 22.75
CA VAL A 100 7.01 7.11 22.08
C VAL A 100 7.70 6.84 20.74
N LEU A 101 8.68 5.93 20.74
CA LEU A 101 9.38 5.51 19.53
C LEU A 101 8.43 4.89 18.50
N SER A 102 7.46 4.05 18.92
CA SER A 102 6.49 3.46 17.99
C SER A 102 5.62 4.50 17.30
N ILE A 103 5.24 5.59 17.98
CA ILE A 103 4.45 6.67 17.35
C ILE A 103 5.25 7.36 16.25
N VAL A 104 6.53 7.66 16.51
CA VAL A 104 7.41 8.26 15.49
C VAL A 104 7.57 7.32 14.30
N ILE A 105 7.76 6.02 14.55
CA ILE A 105 7.87 5.01 13.49
C ILE A 105 6.57 4.90 12.69
N TYR A 106 5.40 4.85 13.34
CA TYR A 106 4.10 4.75 12.66
C TYR A 106 3.84 5.99 11.81
N LEU A 107 4.18 7.19 12.29
CA LEU A 107 4.12 8.43 11.51
C LEU A 107 5.03 8.37 10.28
N LEU A 108 6.25 7.87 10.41
CA LEU A 108 7.14 7.67 9.27
C LEU A 108 6.54 6.68 8.27
N CYS A 109 5.94 5.57 8.73
CA CYS A 109 5.23 4.63 7.88
C CYS A 109 4.06 5.29 7.13
N VAL A 110 3.26 6.13 7.80
CA VAL A 110 2.20 6.92 7.16
C VAL A 110 2.77 7.77 6.01
N VAL A 111 3.86 8.49 6.25
CA VAL A 111 4.48 9.34 5.21
C VAL A 111 4.99 8.50 4.04
N CYS A 112 5.67 7.39 4.30
CA CYS A 112 6.16 6.49 3.25
C CYS A 112 5.02 5.90 2.42
N VAL A 113 3.97 5.39 3.06
CA VAL A 113 2.80 4.81 2.37
C VAL A 113 2.01 5.89 1.63
N LEU A 114 1.95 7.13 2.13
CA LEU A 114 1.30 8.23 1.43
C LEU A 114 2.04 8.57 0.12
N ILE A 115 3.36 8.71 0.19
CA ILE A 115 4.19 8.96 -1.00
C ILE A 115 3.95 7.83 -2.01
N GLU A 116 4.04 6.59 -1.56
CA GLU A 116 3.82 5.42 -2.39
C GLU A 116 2.42 5.37 -3.01
N SER A 117 1.35 5.60 -2.23
CA SER A 117 -0.03 5.64 -2.71
C SER A 117 -0.24 6.72 -3.78
N ILE A 118 0.40 7.88 -3.63
CA ILE A 118 0.34 8.96 -4.64
C ILE A 118 1.07 8.55 -5.91
N LEU A 119 2.26 7.96 -5.80
CA LEU A 119 3.02 7.49 -6.96
C LEU A 119 2.22 6.45 -7.74
N VAL A 120 1.68 5.44 -7.06
CA VAL A 120 0.85 4.38 -7.67
C VAL A 120 -0.39 4.99 -8.32
N TYR A 121 -1.12 5.85 -7.62
CA TYR A 121 -2.31 6.51 -8.16
C TYR A 121 -2.02 7.31 -9.43
N VAL A 122 -1.00 8.19 -9.41
CA VAL A 122 -0.60 8.97 -10.59
C VAL A 122 -0.20 8.05 -11.73
N GLY A 123 0.48 6.95 -11.43
CA GLY A 123 0.88 5.99 -12.44
C GLY A 123 -0.28 5.25 -13.08
N VAL A 124 -1.29 4.84 -12.30
CA VAL A 124 -2.52 4.23 -12.85
C VAL A 124 -3.27 5.20 -13.74
N VAL A 125 -3.42 6.46 -13.32
CA VAL A 125 -4.10 7.49 -14.11
C VAL A 125 -3.37 7.70 -15.44
N ARG A 126 -2.05 7.94 -15.42
CA ARG A 126 -1.27 8.16 -16.65
C ARG A 126 -1.26 6.95 -17.58
N PHE A 127 -1.17 5.76 -17.00
CA PHE A 127 -1.23 4.53 -17.78
C PHE A 127 -2.60 4.39 -18.45
N CYS A 128 -3.66 4.76 -17.74
CA CYS A 128 -5.01 4.74 -18.27
C CYS A 128 -5.22 5.75 -19.40
N ASP A 129 -4.83 7.00 -19.18
CA ASP A 129 -4.92 8.06 -20.18
C ASP A 129 -4.14 7.67 -21.45
N SER A 130 -2.93 7.13 -21.29
CA SER A 130 -2.12 6.65 -22.41
C SER A 130 -2.78 5.50 -23.18
N MET A 131 -3.55 4.63 -22.52
CA MET A 131 -4.23 3.53 -23.18
C MET A 131 -5.42 4.01 -24.01
N ILE A 132 -6.19 4.95 -23.46
CA ILE A 132 -7.34 5.58 -24.12
C ILE A 132 -6.85 6.40 -25.32
N GLU A 133 -5.87 7.29 -25.13
CA GLU A 133 -5.35 8.17 -26.19
C GLU A 133 -4.75 7.41 -27.38
N THR A 134 -4.15 6.26 -27.12
CA THR A 134 -3.47 5.49 -28.17
C THR A 134 -4.41 4.52 -28.90
N ASN A 135 -5.67 4.38 -28.46
CA ASN A 135 -6.65 3.54 -29.15
C ASN A 135 -7.44 4.34 -30.20
N PRO A 136 -7.29 4.05 -31.50
CA PRO A 136 -8.04 4.75 -32.56
C PRO A 136 -9.53 4.37 -32.61
N ASP A 137 -9.93 3.25 -32.00
CA ASP A 137 -11.28 2.66 -32.13
C ASP A 137 -12.21 3.00 -30.94
N LEU A 138 -11.71 3.69 -29.91
CA LEU A 138 -12.49 4.04 -28.72
C LEU A 138 -12.96 5.49 -28.74
N PRO A 139 -14.19 5.78 -28.29
CA PRO A 139 -14.62 7.15 -28.06
C PRO A 139 -13.85 7.79 -26.90
N GLU A 140 -13.68 9.12 -26.96
CA GLU A 140 -12.91 9.95 -26.02
C GLU A 140 -13.37 9.84 -24.55
N ASP A 141 -14.58 9.34 -24.30
CA ASP A 141 -15.19 9.13 -22.98
C ASP A 141 -15.12 7.67 -22.49
N SER A 142 -14.36 6.82 -23.18
CA SER A 142 -14.22 5.41 -22.81
C SER A 142 -13.46 5.20 -21.49
N SER A 143 -13.84 4.16 -20.75
CA SER A 143 -13.15 3.78 -19.51
C SER A 143 -11.91 2.92 -19.77
N CYS A 144 -10.97 2.91 -18.83
CA CYS A 144 -9.85 1.98 -18.86
C CYS A 144 -10.29 0.51 -18.89
N ASP A 145 -11.34 0.19 -18.13
CA ASP A 145 -11.87 -1.18 -18.06
C ASP A 145 -12.29 -1.63 -19.48
N ASN A 146 -12.92 -0.75 -20.26
CA ASN A 146 -13.28 -1.02 -21.66
C ASN A 146 -12.04 -1.09 -22.57
N SER A 147 -11.06 -0.22 -22.34
CA SER A 147 -9.82 -0.20 -23.13
C SER A 147 -9.00 -1.50 -22.99
N GLN A 148 -8.93 -2.05 -21.78
CA GLN A 148 -8.29 -3.35 -21.54
C GLN A 148 -9.08 -4.49 -22.22
N LEU A 149 -10.41 -4.46 -22.19
CA LEU A 149 -11.24 -5.47 -22.86
C LEU A 149 -11.00 -5.48 -24.38
N VAL A 150 -10.94 -4.31 -25.02
CA VAL A 150 -10.65 -4.19 -26.46
C VAL A 150 -9.24 -4.70 -26.79
N PHE A 151 -8.25 -4.36 -25.96
CA PHE A 151 -6.89 -4.88 -26.11
C PHE A 151 -6.84 -6.41 -26.05
N ASN A 152 -7.54 -7.00 -25.08
CA ASN A 152 -7.64 -8.44 -24.91
C ASN A 152 -8.32 -9.12 -26.10
N GLU A 153 -9.38 -8.53 -26.62
CA GLU A 153 -10.08 -9.02 -27.81
C GLU A 153 -9.20 -8.97 -29.06
N GLN A 154 -8.47 -7.86 -29.28
CA GLN A 154 -7.61 -7.69 -30.46
C GLN A 154 -6.39 -8.61 -30.45
N ASN A 155 -5.79 -8.86 -29.28
CA ASN A 155 -4.58 -9.67 -29.16
C ASN A 155 -4.84 -11.13 -28.79
N GLY A 156 -6.09 -11.51 -28.53
CA GLY A 156 -6.43 -12.85 -28.03
C GLY A 156 -5.77 -13.17 -26.69
N THR A 157 -5.55 -12.15 -25.87
CA THR A 157 -4.92 -12.26 -24.54
C THR A 157 -5.95 -12.09 -23.42
N ASP A 158 -5.73 -12.71 -22.28
CA ASP A 158 -6.51 -12.48 -21.05
C ASP A 158 -5.74 -11.58 -20.05
N ALA A 159 -5.11 -10.52 -20.57
CA ALA A 159 -4.24 -9.67 -19.76
C ALA A 159 -5.06 -8.85 -18.75
N LYS A 160 -4.58 -8.79 -17.49
CA LYS A 160 -5.27 -8.14 -16.35
C LYS A 160 -4.44 -7.04 -15.69
N PHE A 161 -3.55 -6.41 -16.46
CA PHE A 161 -2.60 -5.42 -15.94
C PHE A 161 -3.29 -4.22 -15.28
N TYR A 162 -4.41 -3.70 -15.83
CA TYR A 162 -5.15 -2.58 -15.24
C TYR A 162 -5.85 -3.01 -13.95
N ASP A 163 -6.44 -4.21 -13.92
CA ASP A 163 -7.07 -4.74 -12.71
C ASP A 163 -6.06 -4.88 -11.57
N PHE A 164 -4.85 -5.36 -11.87
CA PHE A 164 -3.78 -5.45 -10.88
C PHE A 164 -3.31 -4.07 -10.40
N LEU A 165 -3.14 -3.11 -11.31
CA LEU A 165 -2.79 -1.72 -10.94
C LEU A 165 -3.87 -1.05 -10.08
N LYS A 166 -5.14 -1.20 -10.45
CA LYS A 166 -6.31 -0.71 -9.71
C LYS A 166 -6.39 -1.35 -8.33
N MET A 167 -6.19 -2.66 -8.24
CA MET A 167 -6.15 -3.40 -6.97
C MET A 167 -5.00 -2.93 -6.07
N SER A 168 -3.81 -2.71 -6.64
CA SER A 168 -2.67 -2.16 -5.90
C SER A 168 -2.96 -0.77 -5.34
N THR A 169 -3.56 0.10 -6.15
CA THR A 169 -3.94 1.45 -5.73
C THR A 169 -4.88 1.39 -4.53
N ILE A 170 -5.96 0.59 -4.61
CA ILE A 170 -6.92 0.43 -3.52
C ILE A 170 -6.23 -0.11 -2.26
N ALA A 171 -5.40 -1.15 -2.40
CA ALA A 171 -4.68 -1.75 -1.28
C ALA A 171 -3.72 -0.75 -0.59
N SER A 172 -3.07 0.12 -1.37
CA SER A 172 -2.17 1.16 -0.86
C SER A 172 -2.92 2.20 -0.04
N TRP A 173 -4.08 2.66 -0.51
CA TRP A 173 -4.95 3.57 0.27
C TRP A 173 -5.49 2.92 1.55
N VAL A 174 -5.86 1.64 1.50
CA VAL A 174 -6.28 0.89 2.70
C VAL A 174 -5.13 0.78 3.70
N SER A 175 -3.91 0.51 3.23
CA SER A 175 -2.71 0.50 4.06
C SER A 175 -2.49 1.87 4.73
N LEU A 176 -2.61 2.97 3.98
CA LEU A 176 -2.47 4.33 4.50
C LEU A 176 -3.46 4.61 5.65
N VAL A 177 -4.74 4.33 5.43
CA VAL A 177 -5.79 4.53 6.44
C VAL A 177 -5.50 3.70 7.68
N THR A 178 -5.03 2.47 7.50
CA THR A 178 -4.68 1.57 8.60
C THR A 178 -3.52 2.12 9.45
N TRP A 179 -2.46 2.63 8.82
CA TRP A 179 -1.34 3.27 9.53
C TRP A 179 -1.74 4.56 10.25
N LEU A 180 -2.66 5.35 9.68
CA LEU A 180 -3.23 6.52 10.34
C LEU A 180 -4.00 6.12 11.61
N ILE A 181 -4.86 5.10 11.52
CA ILE A 181 -5.62 4.59 12.67
C ILE A 181 -4.65 4.10 13.75
N LEU A 182 -3.61 3.34 13.40
CA LEU A 182 -2.56 2.90 14.34
C LEU A 182 -1.89 4.06 15.05
N THR A 183 -1.58 5.12 14.32
CA THR A 183 -0.98 6.34 14.90
C THR A 183 -1.93 6.99 15.90
N VAL A 184 -3.21 7.12 15.57
CA VAL A 184 -4.23 7.67 16.49
C VAL A 184 -4.38 6.82 17.74
N ILE A 185 -4.46 5.49 17.60
CA ILE A 185 -4.54 4.56 18.73
C ILE A 185 -3.31 4.71 19.64
N ALA A 186 -2.11 4.76 19.05
CA ALA A 186 -0.88 4.90 19.80
C ALA A 186 -0.80 6.24 20.56
N CYS A 187 -1.25 7.33 19.96
CA CYS A 187 -1.39 8.64 20.62
C CYS A 187 -2.40 8.59 21.77
N PHE A 188 -3.59 8.02 21.55
CA PHE A 188 -4.61 7.89 22.59
C PHE A 188 -4.12 7.04 23.78
N ALA A 189 -3.44 5.93 23.49
CA ALA A 189 -2.83 5.07 24.49
C ALA A 189 -1.66 5.72 25.24
N MET A 190 -1.08 6.81 24.71
CA MET A 190 -0.11 7.65 25.42
C MET A 190 -0.84 8.64 26.35
N CYS A 191 -1.78 9.43 25.81
CA CYS A 191 -2.48 10.48 26.55
C CYS A 191 -3.23 9.92 27.77
N CYS A 192 -4.00 8.86 27.61
CA CYS A 192 -4.78 8.27 28.72
C CYS A 192 -3.92 7.70 29.86
N ARG A 193 -2.61 7.48 29.63
CA ARG A 193 -1.69 6.97 30.64
C ARG A 193 -0.93 8.08 31.36
N GLN A 194 -0.85 9.29 30.78
CA GLN A 194 -0.28 10.44 31.48
C GLN A 194 -1.16 10.84 32.67
N ASP A 195 -2.48 10.69 32.54
CA ASP A 195 -3.46 10.98 33.60
C ASP A 195 -3.36 10.05 34.83
N GLU A 196 -2.68 8.90 34.72
CA GLU A 196 -2.47 7.98 35.86
C GLU A 196 -1.25 8.32 36.72
N TYR A 197 -0.36 9.20 36.25
CA TYR A 197 0.87 9.58 36.97
C TYR A 197 0.91 11.06 37.40
N ALA A 198 -0.16 11.81 37.12
CA ALA A 198 -0.38 13.17 37.61
C ALA A 198 -1.27 13.13 38.86
#